data_AF-A0A8G1ZQV0-F1
#
_entry.id   AF-A0A8G1ZQV0-F1
#
_cell.length_a   1.000
_cell.length_b   1.000
_cell.length_c   1.000
_cell.angle_alpha   90.00
_cell.angle_beta   90.00
_cell.angle_gamma   90.00
#
_symmetry.space_group_name_H-M   'P 1'
#
loop_
_entity.id
_entity.type
_entity.pdbx_description
1 polymer ?
#
loop_
_entity_poly.entity_id
_entity_poly.type
_entity_poly.pdbx_seq_one_letter_code
_entity_poly.pdbx_strand_id
1 'polypeptide(L)' 'MTKNVNVRFPDDVHKAAVAAAAADDRSLNSWLVAVVRRATETRKDTGGASPTRG' A
#
# COMPACT_ATOMS: atom_id res chain seq x y z
N MET A 1 18.09 -1.94 -1.18
CA MET A 1 18.31 -1.35 0.17
C MET A 1 16.95 -1.16 0.80
N THR A 2 16.69 -1.75 1.97
CA THR A 2 15.36 -1.75 2.61
C THR A 2 15.42 -0.93 3.89
N LYS A 3 14.49 0.02 4.08
CA LYS A 3 14.41 0.83 5.29
C LYS A 3 13.31 0.29 6.19
N ASN A 4 13.64 0.00 7.46
CA ASN A 4 12.65 -0.35 8.46
C ASN A 4 11.88 0.91 8.88
N VAL A 5 10.56 0.78 8.98
CA VAL A 5 9.65 1.87 9.37
C VAL A 5 8.75 1.35 10.48
N ASN A 6 8.52 2.16 11.50
CA ASN A 6 7.55 1.88 12.56
C ASN A 6 6.28 2.68 12.27
N VAL A 7 5.14 1.99 12.11
CA VAL A 7 3.83 2.59 11.89
C VAL A 7 2.93 2.23 13.05
N ARG A 8 2.26 3.23 13.61
CA ARG A 8 1.30 3.03 14.70
C ARG A 8 -0.11 2.96 14.12
N PHE A 9 -0.72 1.79 14.22
CA PHE A 9 -2.11 1.58 13.89
C PHE A 9 -2.95 1.58 15.16
N PRO A 10 -4.18 2.12 15.12
CA PRO A 10 -5.23 1.73 16.06
C PRO A 10 -5.39 0.21 16.09
N ASP A 11 -5.77 -0.35 17.25
CA ASP A 11 -5.83 -1.81 17.45
C ASP A 11 -6.83 -2.51 16.51
N ASP A 12 -7.97 -1.87 16.27
CA ASP A 12 -9.00 -2.31 15.32
C ASP A 12 -8.45 -2.36 13.88
N VAL A 13 -7.71 -1.32 13.47
CA VAL A 13 -7.08 -1.27 12.15
C VAL A 13 -5.99 -2.34 12.02
N HIS A 14 -5.20 -2.57 13.07
CA HIS A 14 -4.19 -3.62 13.07
C HIS A 14 -4.82 -5.01 12.91
N LYS A 15 -5.90 -5.32 13.66
CA LYS A 15 -6.63 -6.58 13.54
C LYS A 15 -7.20 -6.78 12.14
N ALA A 16 -7.81 -5.74 11.57
CA ALA A 16 -8.33 -5.79 10.21
C ALA A 16 -7.21 -6.04 9.18
N ALA A 17 -6.06 -5.39 9.33
CA ALA A 17 -4.92 -5.57 8.44
C ALA A 17 -4.31 -6.99 8.54
N VAL A 18 -4.23 -7.55 9.74
CA VAL A 18 -3.78 -8.95 9.95
C VAL A 18 -4.74 -9.93 9.28
N ALA A 19 -6.05 -9.75 9.44
CA ALA A 19 -7.06 -10.60 8.81
C ALA A 19 -7.00 -10.52 7.28
N ALA A 20 -6.86 -9.31 6.73
CA ALA A 20 -6.71 -9.11 5.29
C ALA A 20 -5.44 -9.75 4.72
N ALA A 21 -4.31 -9.64 5.44
CA ALA A 21 -3.06 -10.29 5.06
C ALA A 21 -3.17 -11.82 5.05
N ALA A 22 -3.84 -12.39 6.06
CA ALA A 22 -4.09 -13.84 6.14
C ALA A 22 -5.00 -14.33 5.02
N ALA A 23 -6.01 -13.57 4.63
CA ALA A 23 -6.88 -13.89 3.49
C ALA A 23 -6.11 -13.93 2.16
N ASP A 24 -5.06 -13.12 2.03
CA ASP A 24 -4.17 -13.08 0.85
C ASP A 24 -3.00 -14.09 0.93
N ASP A 25 -2.97 -14.98 1.93
CA ASP A 25 -1.88 -15.94 2.21
C ASP A 25 -0.50 -15.26 2.34
N ARG A 26 -0.47 -14.08 2.99
CA ARG A 26 0.73 -13.25 3.14
C ARG A 26 0.98 -12.88 4.59
N SER A 27 2.24 -12.61 4.91
CA SER A 27 2.58 -11.89 6.13
C SER A 27 2.09 -10.44 6.05
N LEU A 28 1.76 -9.86 7.20
CA LEU A 28 1.29 -8.47 7.30
C LEU A 28 2.24 -7.49 6.58
N ASN A 29 3.56 -7.66 6.75
CA ASN A 29 4.54 -6.77 6.12
C ASN A 29 4.53 -6.90 4.59
N SER A 30 4.45 -8.12 4.05
CA SER A 30 4.40 -8.35 2.60
C SER A 30 3.10 -7.80 2.00
N TRP A 31 1.98 -8.02 2.71
CA TRP A 31 0.68 -7.49 2.33
C TRP A 31 0.67 -5.96 2.31
N LEU A 32 1.18 -5.31 3.36
CA LEU A 32 1.23 -3.85 3.47
C LEU A 32 2.06 -3.22 2.34
N VAL A 33 3.20 -3.82 1.98
CA VAL A 33 4.01 -3.35 0.86
C VAL A 33 3.24 -3.41 -0.46
N ALA A 34 2.48 -4.48 -0.71
CA ALA A 34 1.67 -4.61 -1.92
C ALA A 34 0.56 -3.54 -1.99
N VAL A 35 -0.13 -3.31 -0.86
CA VAL A 35 -1.15 -2.26 -0.75
C VAL A 35 -0.55 -0.87 -1.03
N VAL A 36 0.58 -0.55 -0.41
CA VAL A 36 1.26 0.75 -0.61
C VAL A 36 1.69 0.91 -2.06
N ARG A 37 2.25 -0.12 -2.69
CA ARG A 37 2.64 -0.07 -4.12
C ARG A 37 1.44 0.24 -5.02
N ARG A 38 0.35 -0.52 -4.87
CA ARG A 38 -0.89 -0.31 -5.64
C ARG A 38 -1.44 1.11 -5.48
N ALA A 39 -1.44 1.63 -4.25
CA ALA A 39 -1.90 2.99 -3.96
C ALA A 39 -1.00 4.06 -4.61
N THR A 40 0.31 3.83 -4.68
CA THR A 40 1.25 4.76 -5.32
C THR A 40 1.25 4.70 -6.84
N GLU A 41 1.00 3.52 -7.43
CA GLU A 41 0.87 3.33 -8.87
C GLU A 41 -0.40 4.01 -9.41
N THR A 42 -1.53 3.80 -8.73
CA THR A 42 -2.81 4.46 -9.07
C THR A 42 -2.67 5.99 -9.10
N ARG A 43 -1.85 6.57 -8.22
CA ARG A 43 -1.61 8.02 -8.18
C ARG A 43 -0.81 8.53 -9.39
N LYS A 44 0.10 7.73 -9.96
CA LYS A 44 0.87 8.15 -11.15
C LYS A 44 -0.02 8.27 -12.38
N ASP A 45 -0.97 7.36 -12.53
CA ASP A 45 -1.85 7.34 -13.71
C ASP A 45 -2.84 8.51 -13.73
N THR A 46 -3.22 9.05 -12.57
CA THR A 46 -4.12 10.21 -12.49
C THR A 46 -3.41 11.57 -12.63
N GLY A 47 -2.07 11.61 -12.60
CA GLY A 47 -1.28 12.85 -12.64
C GLY A 47 -0.41 13.05 -13.90
N GLY A 48 -0.45 12.12 -14.85
CA GLY A 48 0.51 12.05 -15.97
C GLY A 48 -0.01 12.44 -17.36
N ALA A 49 -1.27 12.84 -17.51
CA ALA A 49 -1.75 13.37 -18.79
C ALA A 49 -1.36 14.85 -18.93
N SER A 50 -0.13 15.10 -19.39
CA SER A 50 0.17 16.39 -20.01
C SER A 50 -0.73 16.54 -21.24
N PRO A 51 -1.59 17.56 -21.35
CA PRO A 51 -2.22 17.88 -22.62
C PRO A 51 -1.10 18.37 -23.53
N THR A 52 -0.73 17.52 -24.49
CA THR A 52 0.12 17.88 -25.62
C THR A 52 -0.53 19.08 -26.30
N ARG A 53 0.11 20.24 -26.16
CA ARG A 53 -0.20 21.46 -26.89
C ARG A 53 -0.02 21.18 -28.38
N GLY A 54 -1.11 21.28 -29.15
CA GLY A 54 -1.15 21.37 -30.61
C GLY A 54 -2.06 22.52 -30.99
#